data_AF-A0A7H8L1E3-F1
#
_entry.id   AF-A0A7H8L1E3-F1
#
_cell.length_a   1.000
_cell.length_b   1.000
_cell.length_c   1.000
_cell.angle_alpha   90.00
_cell.angle_beta   90.00
_cell.angle_gamma   90.00
#
_symmetry.space_group_name_H-M   'P 1'
#
loop_
_entity.id
_entity.type
_entity.pdbx_description
1 polymer ?
#
loop_
_entity_poly.entity_id
_entity_poly.type
_entity_poly.pdbx_seq_one_letter_code
_entity_poly.pdbx_strand_id
1 'polypeptide(L)'
;MSDLASLDPEELAVTWLSGHAELTGALGGPGRVGARNTPPYPRIRITQVPGGSAPGWRWTATFHLQVEALGDLDRSTPRPELRKAFTVAVKALHELAGQQAVPGRPVVTAVRALSAGGWLPEPTGQGRYLVIVAVTAHPPTR
;
A
#
# COMPACT_ATOMS: atom_id res chain seq x y z
N MET A 1 11.31 -16.22 -18.00
CA MET A 1 9.92 -16.57 -17.65
C MET A 1 9.58 -15.75 -16.43
N SER A 2 8.51 -14.96 -16.46
CA SER A 2 8.08 -14.22 -15.26
C SER A 2 7.56 -15.22 -14.24
N ASP A 3 8.13 -15.20 -13.04
CA ASP A 3 7.82 -16.13 -11.95
C ASP A 3 7.33 -15.34 -10.73
N LEU A 4 6.64 -15.99 -9.80
CA LEU A 4 6.22 -15.39 -8.53
C LEU A 4 7.40 -14.78 -7.76
N ALA A 5 8.61 -15.35 -7.91
CA ALA A 5 9.81 -14.80 -7.30
C ALA A 5 10.18 -13.38 -7.80
N SER A 6 9.69 -12.98 -8.98
CA SER A 6 9.87 -11.63 -9.52
C SER A 6 8.75 -10.64 -9.16
N LEU A 7 7.71 -11.09 -8.45
CA LEU A 7 6.67 -10.19 -7.96
C LEU A 7 7.14 -9.48 -6.70
N ASP A 8 7.31 -8.16 -6.81
CA ASP A 8 7.45 -7.28 -5.66
C ASP A 8 6.10 -6.59 -5.37
N PRO A 9 5.35 -7.06 -4.35
CA PRO A 9 4.07 -6.46 -4.02
C PRO A 9 4.22 -5.06 -3.38
N GLU A 10 5.37 -4.75 -2.76
CA GLU A 10 5.63 -3.40 -2.23
C GLU A 10 5.82 -2.42 -3.38
N GLU A 11 6.70 -2.74 -4.33
CA GLU A 11 6.96 -1.90 -5.52
C GLU A 11 5.67 -1.69 -6.32
N LEU A 12 4.87 -2.75 -6.48
CA LEU A 12 3.59 -2.68 -7.16
C LEU A 12 2.63 -1.70 -6.47
N ALA A 13 2.45 -1.85 -5.16
CA ALA A 13 1.57 -0.98 -4.37
C ALA A 13 2.07 0.47 -4.34
N VAL A 14 3.37 0.68 -4.16
CA VAL A 14 4.00 2.01 -4.15
C VAL A 14 3.85 2.69 -5.50
N THR A 15 4.10 1.99 -6.61
CA THR A 15 3.95 2.52 -7.96
C THR A 15 2.52 2.96 -8.23
N TRP A 16 1.55 2.10 -7.89
CA TRP A 16 0.13 2.41 -8.04
C TRP A 16 -0.29 3.63 -7.22
N LEU A 17 0.01 3.64 -5.92
CA LEU A 17 -0.39 4.70 -5.00
C LEU A 17 0.31 6.03 -5.30
N SER A 18 1.57 6.00 -5.77
CA SER A 18 2.30 7.20 -6.15
C SER A 18 1.70 7.91 -7.37
N GLY A 19 1.02 7.18 -8.25
CA GLY A 19 0.29 7.74 -9.39
C GLY A 19 -1.16 8.12 -9.09
N HIS A 20 -1.67 7.83 -7.89
CA HIS A 20 -3.09 8.02 -7.57
C HIS A 20 -3.38 9.50 -7.25
N ALA A 21 -4.14 10.18 -8.12
CA ALA A 21 -4.37 11.63 -8.05
C ALA A 21 -5.03 12.08 -6.73
N GLU A 22 -6.03 11.36 -6.24
CA GLU A 22 -6.69 11.72 -4.98
C GLU A 22 -5.74 11.56 -3.78
N LEU A 23 -4.87 10.55 -3.81
CA LEU A 23 -3.94 10.28 -2.72
C LEU A 23 -2.83 11.33 -2.70
N THR A 24 -2.21 11.58 -3.84
CA THR A 24 -1.17 12.62 -3.99
C THR A 24 -1.70 13.98 -3.56
N GLY A 25 -2.95 14.33 -3.91
CA GLY A 25 -3.63 15.52 -3.41
C GLY A 25 -3.83 15.51 -1.88
N ALA A 26 -4.31 14.39 -1.32
CA ALA A 26 -4.51 14.25 0.13
C ALA A 26 -3.21 14.27 0.94
N LEU A 27 -2.08 13.94 0.31
CA LEU A 27 -0.75 14.01 0.92
C LEU A 27 -0.08 15.36 0.72
N GLY A 28 -0.67 16.30 -0.03
CA GLY A 28 -0.05 17.60 -0.32
C GLY A 28 1.05 17.56 -1.39
N GLY A 29 1.09 16.51 -2.23
CA GLY A 29 1.99 16.40 -3.37
C GLY A 29 2.52 14.98 -3.64
N PRO A 30 3.26 14.80 -4.76
CA PRO A 30 3.91 13.53 -5.07
C PRO A 30 5.11 13.24 -4.15
N GLY A 31 5.66 12.02 -4.24
CA GLY A 31 6.88 11.64 -3.50
C GLY A 31 6.67 11.30 -2.02
N ARG A 32 5.40 11.16 -1.60
CA ARG A 32 4.98 10.89 -0.21
C ARG A 32 4.47 9.46 0.00
N VAL A 33 4.83 8.54 -0.89
CA VAL A 33 4.51 7.11 -0.80
C VAL A 33 5.81 6.33 -0.94
N GLY A 34 6.04 5.32 -0.11
CA GLY A 34 7.22 4.44 -0.24
C GLY A 34 7.41 3.52 0.97
N ALA A 35 8.52 2.80 1.05
CA ALA A 35 8.75 1.83 2.14
C ALA A 35 9.36 2.41 3.43
N ARG A 36 9.90 3.63 3.37
CA ARG A 36 10.66 4.23 4.48
C ARG A 36 9.88 5.33 5.19
N ASN A 37 10.12 5.50 6.48
CA ASN A 37 9.65 6.66 7.24
C ASN A 37 10.65 7.81 7.08
N THR A 38 10.47 8.62 6.04
CA THR A 38 11.29 9.83 5.80
C THR A 38 10.38 11.02 5.49
N PRO A 39 10.81 12.27 5.69
CA PRO A 39 10.09 13.41 5.14
C PRO A 39 10.02 13.33 3.59
N PRO A 40 9.07 14.04 2.95
CA PRO A 40 8.08 14.94 3.57
C PRO A 40 6.84 14.21 4.15
N TYR A 41 6.21 14.81 5.16
CA TYR A 41 4.98 14.33 5.81
C TYR A 41 3.77 15.25 5.51
N PRO A 42 2.52 14.78 5.61
CA PRO A 42 2.12 13.38 5.86
C PRO A 42 2.50 12.45 4.71
N ARG A 43 2.69 11.16 5.00
CA ARG A 43 3.10 10.16 4.00
C ARG A 43 2.44 8.81 4.20
N ILE A 44 2.41 8.02 3.13
CA ILE A 44 2.09 6.59 3.20
C ILE A 44 3.38 5.77 3.22
N ARG A 45 3.46 4.86 4.19
CA ARG A 45 4.46 3.80 4.24
C ARG A 45 3.81 2.47 3.88
N ILE A 46 4.42 1.74 2.94
CA ILE A 46 4.01 0.39 2.54
C ILE A 46 5.15 -0.56 2.87
N THR A 47 4.88 -1.61 3.63
CA THR A 47 5.85 -2.68 3.88
C THR A 47 5.17 -4.03 3.79
N GLN A 48 5.84 -5.01 3.21
CA GLN A 48 5.41 -6.40 3.26
C GLN A 48 5.66 -6.95 4.66
N VAL A 49 4.68 -7.64 5.20
CA VAL A 49 4.77 -8.31 6.50
C VAL A 49 4.62 -9.82 6.31
N PRO A 50 5.14 -10.64 7.24
CA PRO A 50 4.96 -12.08 7.18
C PRO A 50 3.48 -12.48 7.07
N GLY A 51 3.22 -13.51 6.26
CA GLY A 51 1.89 -14.03 5.98
C GLY A 51 1.65 -14.22 4.49
N GLY A 52 0.39 -14.35 4.10
CA GLY A 52 0.01 -14.64 2.73
C GLY A 52 -0.08 -16.13 2.43
N SER A 53 -0.30 -16.45 1.15
CA SER A 53 -0.38 -17.82 0.67
C SER A 53 -0.04 -17.89 -0.82
N ALA A 54 0.65 -18.94 -1.26
CA ALA A 54 0.92 -19.19 -2.67
C ALA A 54 0.35 -20.56 -3.05
N PRO A 55 -0.98 -20.74 -3.11
CA PRO A 55 -1.56 -22.01 -3.51
C PRO A 55 -1.11 -22.33 -4.94
N GLY A 56 -0.16 -23.27 -5.05
CA GLY A 56 0.38 -23.76 -6.31
C GLY A 56 1.72 -23.17 -6.76
N TRP A 57 2.33 -22.20 -6.06
CA TRP A 57 3.68 -21.60 -6.32
C TRP A 57 4.06 -21.22 -7.77
N ARG A 58 3.16 -21.39 -8.73
CA ARG A 58 3.44 -21.26 -10.17
C ARG A 58 2.76 -20.05 -10.79
N TRP A 59 1.61 -19.64 -10.26
CA TRP A 59 0.73 -18.69 -10.95
C TRP A 59 0.28 -17.55 -10.04
N THR A 60 -0.26 -17.83 -8.85
CA THR A 60 -0.81 -16.78 -7.97
C THR A 60 -0.21 -16.83 -6.57
N ALA A 61 0.01 -15.65 -5.99
CA ALA A 61 0.37 -15.49 -4.59
C ALA A 61 -0.45 -14.38 -3.95
N THR A 62 -0.72 -14.55 -2.66
CA THR A 62 -1.31 -13.54 -1.77
C THR A 62 -0.20 -13.04 -0.87
N PHE A 63 0.02 -11.74 -0.87
CA PHE A 63 1.01 -11.03 -0.06
C PHE A 63 0.30 -10.20 0.99
N HIS A 64 0.88 -10.08 2.18
CA HIS A 64 0.35 -9.18 3.20
C HIS A 64 1.15 -7.89 3.20
N LEU A 65 0.48 -6.77 2.95
CA LEU A 65 1.07 -5.44 3.00
C LEU A 65 0.51 -4.68 4.20
N GLN A 66 1.41 -4.15 5.01
CA GLN A 66 1.09 -3.16 6.02
C GLN A 66 1.07 -1.78 5.35
N VAL A 67 -0.05 -1.07 5.53
CA VAL A 67 -0.29 0.26 5.00
C VAL A 67 -0.38 1.22 6.16
N GLU A 68 0.49 2.23 6.17
CA GLU A 68 0.59 3.15 7.28
C GLU A 68 0.52 4.59 6.77
N ALA A 69 -0.35 5.41 7.36
CA ALA A 69 -0.29 6.84 7.17
C ALA A 69 0.45 7.45 8.35
N LEU A 70 1.58 8.11 8.09
CA LEU A 70 2.46 8.73 9.07
C LEU A 70 2.29 10.26 8.98
N GLY A 71 1.97 10.90 10.11
CA GLY A 71 1.92 12.36 10.23
C GLY A 71 3.30 12.97 10.47
N ASP A 72 3.37 14.26 10.71
CA ASP A 72 4.61 14.97 11.04
C ASP A 72 5.24 14.47 12.35
N LEU A 73 6.58 14.53 12.42
CA LEU A 73 7.34 14.12 13.61
C LEU A 73 7.03 15.01 14.84
N ASP A 74 6.76 16.29 14.61
CA ASP A 74 6.32 17.24 15.64
C ASP A 74 4.83 17.13 15.99
N ARG A 75 4.12 16.20 15.33
CA ARG A 75 2.68 15.93 15.49
C ARG A 75 1.77 17.09 15.04
N SER A 76 2.25 17.95 14.16
CA SER A 76 1.46 19.04 13.58
C SER A 76 0.38 18.56 12.61
N THR A 77 0.54 17.41 11.93
CA THR A 77 -0.53 16.84 11.09
C THR A 77 -1.80 16.56 11.92
N PRO A 78 -2.95 17.17 11.59
CA PRO A 78 -4.21 16.87 12.25
C PRO A 78 -4.66 15.42 12.02
N ARG A 79 -5.16 14.78 13.07
CA ARG A 79 -5.66 13.39 13.00
C ARG A 79 -6.75 13.17 11.92
N PRO A 80 -7.72 14.09 11.69
CA PRO A 80 -8.69 13.93 10.61
C PRO A 80 -8.07 13.94 9.21
N GLU A 81 -7.07 14.77 8.98
CA GLU A 81 -6.34 14.83 7.70
C GLU A 81 -5.57 13.53 7.47
N LEU A 82 -4.85 13.05 8.48
CA LEU A 82 -4.12 11.79 8.40
C LEU A 82 -5.06 10.59 8.17
N ARG A 83 -6.24 10.59 8.83
CA ARG A 83 -7.29 9.58 8.61
C ARG A 83 -7.82 9.61 7.17
N LYS A 84 -7.98 10.79 6.58
CA LYS A 84 -8.40 10.96 5.18
C LYS A 84 -7.37 10.34 4.26
N ALA A 85 -6.10 10.73 4.37
CA ALA A 85 -5.01 10.17 3.57
C ALA A 85 -4.92 8.64 3.69
N PHE A 86 -5.02 8.10 4.91
CA PHE A 86 -5.08 6.67 5.18
C PHE A 86 -6.25 5.99 4.44
N THR A 87 -7.46 6.54 4.56
CA THR A 87 -8.66 5.94 3.96
C THR A 87 -8.58 5.97 2.43
N VAL A 88 -8.07 7.06 1.85
CA VAL A 88 -7.84 7.18 0.41
C VAL A 88 -6.82 6.15 -0.06
N ALA A 89 -5.72 5.96 0.66
CA ALA A 89 -4.71 4.95 0.30
C ALA A 89 -5.30 3.52 0.30
N VAL A 90 -6.09 3.17 1.32
CA VAL A 90 -6.72 1.84 1.39
C VAL A 90 -7.76 1.64 0.29
N LYS A 91 -8.56 2.66 -0.03
CA LYS A 91 -9.51 2.62 -1.17
C LYS A 91 -8.79 2.46 -2.50
N ALA A 92 -7.76 3.27 -2.74
CA ALA A 92 -6.94 3.19 -3.94
C ALA A 92 -6.35 1.78 -4.12
N LEU A 93 -5.88 1.13 -3.04
CA LEU A 93 -5.42 -0.26 -3.14
C LEU A 93 -6.54 -1.24 -3.52
N HIS A 94 -7.79 -1.01 -3.15
CA HIS A 94 -8.89 -1.86 -3.63
C HIS A 94 -9.19 -1.65 -5.12
N GLU A 95 -9.03 -0.42 -5.61
CA GLU A 95 -9.20 -0.09 -7.03
C GLU A 95 -8.13 -0.73 -7.93
N LEU A 96 -6.94 -1.00 -7.38
CA LEU A 96 -5.87 -1.71 -8.07
C LEU A 96 -6.31 -3.09 -8.60
N ALA A 97 -7.18 -3.80 -7.87
CA ALA A 97 -7.73 -5.09 -8.31
C ALA A 97 -8.75 -4.95 -9.46
N GLY A 98 -9.30 -3.75 -9.68
CA GLY A 98 -10.22 -3.45 -10.76
C GLY A 98 -9.54 -2.91 -12.02
N GLN A 99 -8.22 -2.72 -12.00
CA GLN A 99 -7.48 -2.21 -13.15
C GLN A 99 -7.45 -3.21 -14.30
N GLN A 100 -7.52 -2.69 -15.52
CA GLN A 100 -7.34 -3.52 -16.70
C GLN A 100 -5.91 -4.08 -16.73
N ALA A 101 -5.79 -5.37 -17.02
CA ALA A 101 -4.49 -6.02 -17.18
C ALA A 101 -3.73 -5.38 -18.34
N VAL A 102 -2.49 -4.95 -18.07
CA VAL A 102 -1.57 -4.43 -19.08
C VAL A 102 -0.53 -5.50 -19.39
N PRO A 103 -0.33 -5.87 -20.68
CA PRO A 103 0.69 -6.83 -21.05
C PRO A 103 2.06 -6.49 -20.48
N GLY A 104 2.77 -7.49 -19.97
CA GLY A 104 4.10 -7.31 -19.36
C GLY A 104 4.09 -6.73 -17.93
N ARG A 105 2.93 -6.40 -17.34
CA ARG A 105 2.82 -6.01 -15.92
C ARG A 105 2.17 -7.09 -15.06
N PRO A 106 2.54 -7.19 -13.76
CA PRO A 106 1.79 -8.00 -12.81
C PRO A 106 0.30 -7.64 -12.80
N VAL A 107 -0.53 -8.64 -12.55
CA VAL A 107 -1.97 -8.47 -12.43
C VAL A 107 -2.37 -8.70 -10.98
N VAL A 108 -3.07 -7.73 -10.39
CA VAL A 108 -3.68 -7.86 -9.07
C VAL A 108 -5.13 -8.29 -9.26
N THR A 109 -5.49 -9.44 -8.68
CA THR A 109 -6.82 -10.04 -8.84
C THR A 109 -7.73 -9.79 -7.64
N ALA A 110 -7.15 -9.51 -6.48
CA ALA A 110 -7.91 -9.17 -5.28
C ALA A 110 -7.08 -8.33 -4.31
N VAL A 111 -7.75 -7.41 -3.63
CA VAL A 111 -7.25 -6.75 -2.43
C VAL A 111 -8.30 -6.85 -1.33
N ARG A 112 -7.88 -7.22 -0.11
CA ARG A 112 -8.77 -7.40 1.04
C ARG A 112 -8.12 -6.84 2.29
N ALA A 113 -8.85 -6.05 3.08
CA ALA A 113 -8.40 -5.68 4.41
C ALA A 113 -8.46 -6.91 5.35
N LEU A 114 -7.36 -7.16 6.07
CA LEU A 114 -7.26 -8.23 7.08
C LEU A 114 -7.59 -7.73 8.50
N SER A 115 -7.65 -6.42 8.68
CA SER A 115 -8.09 -5.77 9.91
C SER A 115 -8.88 -4.52 9.59
N ALA A 116 -9.63 -4.00 10.55
CA ALA A 116 -10.39 -2.76 10.37
C ALA A 116 -9.49 -1.53 10.13
N GLY A 117 -8.21 -1.65 10.50
CA GLY A 117 -7.27 -0.54 10.53
C GLY A 117 -7.61 0.48 11.62
N GLY A 118 -6.61 1.22 12.09
CA GLY A 118 -6.85 2.12 13.20
C GLY A 118 -5.68 3.00 13.57
N TRP A 119 -5.95 3.92 14.49
CA TRP A 119 -4.93 4.77 15.08
C TRP A 119 -4.05 3.93 16.00
N LEU A 120 -2.75 3.92 15.69
CA LEU A 120 -1.73 3.25 16.48
C LEU A 120 -0.44 4.05 16.31
N PRO A 121 -0.08 4.94 17.26
CA PRO A 121 1.13 5.73 17.16
C PRO A 121 2.38 4.86 16.91
N GLU A 122 3.39 5.44 16.28
CA GLU A 122 4.73 4.84 16.25
C GLU A 122 5.32 4.74 17.67
N PRO A 123 6.30 3.85 17.91
CA PRO A 123 7.05 3.85 19.17
C PRO A 123 7.71 5.19 19.50
N THR A 124 8.02 6.00 18.49
CA THR A 124 8.53 7.38 18.63
C THR A 124 7.45 8.39 19.04
N GLY A 125 6.18 7.97 19.10
CA GLY A 125 5.02 8.81 19.36
C GLY A 125 4.54 9.62 18.16
N GLN A 126 5.10 9.40 16.96
CA GLN A 126 4.59 9.98 15.72
C GLN A 126 3.17 9.46 15.45
N GLY A 127 2.28 10.36 15.00
CA GLY A 127 0.91 10.01 14.66
C GLY A 127 0.86 9.00 13.52
N ARG A 128 0.13 7.90 13.70
CA ARG A 128 0.03 6.84 12.69
C ARG A 128 -1.36 6.19 12.66
N TYR A 129 -1.85 5.98 11.44
CA TYR A 129 -2.89 4.99 11.13
C TYR A 129 -2.26 3.78 10.45
N LEU A 130 -2.75 2.57 10.76
CA LEU A 130 -2.21 1.32 10.23
C LEU A 130 -3.35 0.35 9.86
N VAL A 131 -3.20 -0.39 8.76
CA VAL A 131 -3.97 -1.59 8.43
C VAL A 131 -3.07 -2.62 7.75
N ILE A 132 -3.45 -3.89 7.80
CA ILE A 132 -2.84 -4.93 6.97
C ILE A 132 -3.85 -5.31 5.89
N VAL A 133 -3.41 -5.33 4.64
CA VAL A 133 -4.18 -5.79 3.49
C VAL A 133 -3.54 -7.04 2.88
N ALA A 134 -4.36 -7.96 2.41
CA ALA A 134 -3.94 -9.05 1.54
C ALA A 134 -4.09 -8.59 0.08
N VAL A 135 -3.01 -8.72 -0.70
CA VAL A 135 -2.95 -8.46 -2.13
C VAL A 135 -2.69 -9.78 -2.84
N THR A 136 -3.64 -10.24 -3.63
CA THR A 136 -3.49 -11.42 -4.48
C THR A 136 -3.09 -10.98 -5.88
N ALA A 137 -1.97 -11.50 -6.37
CA ALA A 137 -1.42 -11.14 -7.67
C ALA A 137 -0.80 -12.33 -8.39
N HIS A 138 -0.63 -12.18 -9.70
CA HIS A 138 0.15 -13.10 -10.53
C HIS A 138 1.12 -12.34 -11.45
N PRO A 139 2.21 -12.99 -11.91
CA PRO A 139 3.12 -12.40 -12.88
C PRO A 139 2.39 -12.10 -14.20
N PRO A 140 2.94 -11.23 -15.04
CA PRO A 140 2.34 -10.91 -16.33
C PRO A 140 2.07 -12.16 -17.17
N THR A 141 0.86 -12.26 -17.71
CA THR A 141 0.57 -13.12 -18.85
C THR A 141 1.26 -12.53 -20.08
N ARG A 142 1.90 -13.39 -20.88
CA ARG A 142 2.50 -12.98 -22.16
C ARG A 142 1.46 -12.40 -23.12
#